data_AF-A0A8T0Y2A3-F1
#
_entry.id   AF-A0A8T0Y2A3-F1
#
_cell.length_a   1.000
_cell.length_b   1.000
_cell.length_c   1.000
_cell.angle_alpha   90.00
_cell.angle_beta   90.00
_cell.angle_gamma   90.00
#
_symmetry.space_group_name_H-M   'P 1'
#
loop_
_entity.id
_entity.type
_entity.pdbx_description
1 polymer ?
#
loop_
_entity_poly.entity_id
_entity_poly.type
_entity_poly.pdbx_seq_one_letter_code
_entity_poly.pdbx_strand_id
1 'polypeptide(L)' 'MHPGETCVDFAAGLRDVIGQNRVRERVLLAHLYRCFDKTTRMLVKQLDPPPATFEEGVDKATEAPLGT' A
#
# COMPACT_ATOMS: atom_id res chain seq x y z
N MET A 1 1.65 5.61 -7.23
CA MET A 1 0.26 6.00 -7.43
C MET A 1 0.22 7.23 -8.29
N HIS A 2 -0.47 7.15 -9.42
CA HIS A 2 -0.74 8.30 -10.27
C HIS A 2 -1.76 9.22 -9.58
N PRO A 3 -1.75 10.53 -9.85
CA PRO A 3 -2.80 11.43 -9.36
C PRO A 3 -4.19 10.91 -9.76
N GLY A 4 -5.06 10.67 -8.78
CA GLY A 4 -6.40 10.11 -8.98
C GLY A 4 -6.49 8.58 -9.04
N GLU A 5 -5.36 7.85 -9.02
CA GLU A 5 -5.35 6.39 -8.90
C GLU A 5 -5.63 5.98 -7.45
N THR A 6 -6.57 5.06 -7.24
CA THR A 6 -6.87 4.56 -5.90
C THR A 6 -5.79 3.58 -5.43
N CYS A 7 -5.71 3.36 -4.10
CA CYS A 7 -4.81 2.36 -3.54
C CYS A 7 -5.10 0.95 -4.09
N VAL A 8 -6.39 0.65 -4.32
CA VAL A 8 -6.87 -0.62 -4.88
C VAL A 8 -6.44 -0.79 -6.33
N ASP A 9 -6.58 0.25 -7.17
CA ASP A 9 -6.15 0.20 -8.59
C ASP A 9 -4.64 -0.04 -8.70
N PHE A 10 -3.86 0.68 -7.88
CA PHE A 10 -2.42 0.49 -7.79
C PHE A 10 -2.05 -0.93 -7.34
N ALA A 11 -2.75 -1.47 -6.35
CA ALA A 11 -2.52 -2.83 -5.85
C ALA A 11 -2.81 -3.88 -6.92
N ALA A 12 -3.90 -3.72 -7.68
CA ALA A 12 -4.25 -4.59 -8.80
C ALA A 12 -3.17 -4.56 -9.89
N GLY A 13 -2.73 -3.36 -10.30
CA GLY A 13 -1.66 -3.21 -11.29
C GLY A 13 -0.33 -3.80 -10.81
N LEU A 14 0.02 -3.60 -9.53
CA LEU A 14 1.24 -4.17 -8.96
C LEU A 14 1.18 -5.71 -8.93
N ARG A 15 0.03 -6.29 -8.54
CA ARG A 15 -0.19 -7.74 -8.55
C ARG A 15 -0.06 -8.35 -9.96
N ASP A 16 -0.60 -7.67 -10.97
CA ASP A 16 -0.49 -8.09 -12.37
C ASP A 16 0.98 -8.13 -12.84
N VAL A 17 1.76 -7.09 -12.52
CA VAL A 17 3.19 -7.02 -12.87
C VAL A 17 4.02 -8.04 -12.11
N ILE A 18 3.71 -8.28 -10.82
CA ILE A 18 4.45 -9.29 -10.03
C ILE A 18 4.12 -10.68 -10.56
N GLY A 19 2.87 -10.92 -11.00
CA GLY A 19 2.39 -11.99 -11.88
C GLY A 19 2.69 -13.43 -11.47
N GLN A 20 3.98 -13.79 -11.44
CA GLN A 20 4.54 -15.14 -11.25
C GLN A 20 5.81 -15.15 -10.37
N ASN A 21 6.33 -13.97 -9.98
CA ASN A 21 7.54 -13.86 -9.18
C ASN A 21 7.23 -13.92 -7.69
N ARG A 22 7.97 -14.75 -6.95
CA ARG A 22 7.93 -14.76 -5.48
C ARG A 22 8.66 -13.53 -4.92
N VAL A 23 7.95 -12.42 -4.84
CA VAL A 23 8.38 -11.21 -4.12
C VAL A 23 7.96 -11.34 -2.66
N ARG A 24 8.86 -10.98 -1.73
CA ARG A 24 8.56 -11.04 -0.29
C ARG A 24 7.63 -9.89 0.11
N GLU A 25 6.67 -10.14 0.99
CA GLU A 25 5.72 -9.15 1.53
C GLU A 25 6.39 -7.84 1.98
N ARG A 26 7.53 -7.93 2.69
CA ARG A 26 8.30 -6.75 3.11
C ARG A 26 8.68 -5.80 1.97
N VAL A 27 8.95 -6.34 0.78
CA VAL A 27 9.35 -5.58 -0.41
C VAL A 27 8.13 -4.90 -1.01
N LEU A 28 6.99 -5.60 -1.04
CA LEU A 28 5.71 -5.06 -1.47
C LEU A 28 5.25 -3.91 -0.56
N LEU A 29 5.31 -4.12 0.75
CA LEU A 29 5.02 -3.09 1.75
C LEU A 29 5.95 -1.87 1.60
N ALA A 30 7.26 -2.09 1.43
CA ALA A 30 8.20 -0.99 1.20
C ALA A 30 7.87 -0.18 -0.06
N HIS A 31 7.45 -0.86 -1.13
CA HIS A 31 7.03 -0.22 -2.37
C HIS A 31 5.71 0.56 -2.20
N LEU A 32 4.72 -0.04 -1.54
CA LEU A 32 3.45 0.60 -1.19
C LEU A 32 3.66 1.89 -0.40
N TYR A 33 4.45 1.82 0.69
CA TYR A 33 4.76 2.98 1.51
C TYR A 33 5.48 4.08 0.74
N ARG A 34 6.32 3.73 -0.24
CA ARG A 34 7.01 4.72 -1.08
C ARG A 34 6.03 5.52 -1.94
N CYS A 35 4.92 4.91 -2.35
CA CYS A 35 3.89 5.55 -3.17
C CYS A 35 2.93 6.45 -2.38
N PHE A 36 2.82 6.26 -1.06
CA PHE A 36 2.03 7.14 -0.22
C PHE A 36 2.71 8.49 0.00
N ASP A 37 1.87 9.53 0.13
CA ASP A 37 2.26 10.79 0.71
C ASP A 37 2.72 10.61 2.18
N LYS A 38 3.33 11.65 2.73
CA LYS A 38 3.96 11.58 4.05
C LYS A 38 2.94 11.26 5.15
N THR A 39 1.73 11.81 5.08
CA THR A 39 0.69 11.66 6.10
C THR A 39 0.13 10.24 6.06
N THR A 40 -0.32 9.77 4.90
CA THR A 40 -0.85 8.40 4.74
C THR A 40 0.19 7.36 5.13
N ARG A 41 1.45 7.54 4.70
CA ARG A 41 2.55 6.65 5.11
C ARG A 41 2.71 6.57 6.63
N MET A 42 2.63 7.71 7.32
CA MET A 42 2.81 7.76 8.78
C MET A 42 1.64 7.09 9.49
N LEU A 43 0.41 7.37 9.08
CA LEU A 43 -0.80 6.76 9.65
C LEU A 43 -0.77 5.24 9.54
N VAL A 44 -0.48 4.71 8.35
CA VAL A 44 -0.48 3.25 8.13
C VAL A 44 0.68 2.57 8.88
N LYS A 45 1.86 3.19 8.95
CA LYS A 45 3.02 2.61 9.67
C LYS A 45 2.92 2.63 11.19
N GLN A 46 2.14 3.57 11.75
CA GLN A 46 1.97 3.72 13.20
C GLN A 46 0.80 2.92 13.76
N LEU A 47 0.09 2.18 12.90
CA LEU A 47 -0.89 1.20 13.37
C LEU A 47 -0.21 0.18 14.28
N ASP A 48 -0.93 -0.22 15.33
CA ASP A 48 -0.49 -1.24 16.27
C ASP A 48 -1.50 -2.41 16.25
N PRO A 49 -1.13 -3.59 15.71
CA PRO A 49 0.15 -3.87 15.04
C PRO A 49 0.24 -3.24 13.63
N PRO A 50 1.46 -3.00 13.11
CA PRO A 50 1.64 -2.53 11.75
C PRO A 50 1.25 -3.62 10.73
N PRO A 51 0.87 -3.24 9.50
CA PRO A 51 0.53 -4.22 8.47
C PRO A 51 1.69 -5.21 8.24
N ALA A 52 1.38 -6.50 8.32
CA ALA A 52 2.32 -7.59 8.11
C ALA A 52 2.32 -8.06 6.66
N THR A 53 1.21 -7.83 5.95
CA THR A 53 1.02 -8.18 4.54
C THR A 53 0.76 -6.96 3.67
N PHE A 54 1.04 -7.09 2.38
CA PHE A 54 0.75 -6.05 1.40
C PHE A 54 -0.75 -5.73 1.34
N GLU A 55 -1.61 -6.75 1.36
CA GLU A 55 -3.08 -6.58 1.34
C GLU A 55 -3.56 -5.82 2.58
N GLU A 56 -3.09 -6.18 3.78
CA GLU A 56 -3.40 -5.40 4.99
C GLU A 56 -2.94 -3.95 4.86
N GLY A 57 -1.79 -3.70 4.23
CA GLY A 57 -1.31 -2.35 3.96
C GLY A 57 -2.23 -1.56 3.02
N VAL A 58 -2.79 -2.22 2.01
CA VAL A 58 -3.75 -1.63 1.05
C VAL A 58 -5.08 -1.33 1.73
N ASP A 59 -5.61 -2.29 2.49
CA ASP A 59 -6.86 -2.14 3.24
C ASP A 59 -6.76 -0.97 4.23
N LYS A 60 -5.70 -0.95 5.04
CA LYS A 60 -5.51 0.12 6.03
C LYS A 60 -5.29 1.48 5.39
N ALA A 61 -4.66 1.54 4.23
CA ALA A 61 -4.50 2.80 3.49
C ALA A 61 -5.80 3.29 2.85
N THR A 62 -6.70 2.37 2.50
CA THR A 62 -8.04 2.69 1.95
C THR A 62 -8.97 3.20 3.06
N GLU A 63 -8.85 2.65 4.27
CA GLU A 63 -9.60 3.08 5.45
C GLU A 63 -9.03 4.35 6.11
N ALA A 64 -7.77 4.69 5.83
CA ALA A 64 -7.20 5.94 6.31
C ALA A 64 -7.95 7.11 5.65
N PRO A 65 -8.37 8.14 6.42
CA PRO A 65 -9.05 9.29 5.84
C PRO A 65 -8.10 10.01 4.90
N LEU A 66 -8.20 9.67 3.62
CA LEU A 66 -7.62 10.42 2.53
C LEU A 66 -8.23 11.82 2.62
N GLY A 67 -7.40 12.82 2.91
CA GLY A 67 -7.74 14.20 2.61
C GLY A 67 -8.07 14.26 1.13
N THR A 68 -9.36 14.26 0.83
CA THR A 68 -9.94 14.44 -0.50
C THR A 68 -9.99 15.92 -0.83
#